data_AF-A0A662MD39-F1
#
_entry.id   AF-A0A662MD39-F1
#
_cell.length_a   1.000
_cell.length_b   1.000
_cell.length_c   1.000
_cell.angle_alpha   90.00
_cell.angle_beta   90.00
_cell.angle_gamma   90.00
#
_symmetry.space_group_name_H-M   'P 1'
#
loop_
_entity.id
_entity.type
_entity.pdbx_description
1 polymer ?
#
loop_
_entity_poly.entity_id
_entity_poly.type
_entity_poly.pdbx_seq_one_letter_code
_entity_poly.pdbx_strand_id
1 'polypeptide(L)'
;MNRFLTKIFVVAMIVMLALSVIPLQVSASTENKETNAKYKWVFMVYLDADNNLESAGISDFNEMEMAGSTDDVAIVVMLDRALGYDTSNGDWTTTRIYLVKFDTDPENISSELLVDLGEKNMGDPNTVLEFVTYVHEHFPAEHYALVFWDHGNAWRRSGLGDVNYRGVCWDDTDGYDYLTEQELIQALNDIKAMGIHLDIVGFDVCLLGQAEVAYDIGTIGIADVLVASQDYEPWDGWYYTPFLQALTMNPEMTAEELAAKIVEAYGEFYTNINPITTYPTLAAINLSVYMDQVVPLIDALGRVFTYSVYYVPSTANVIHDVWSAT
;
A
#
# COMPACT_ATOMS: atom_id res chain seq x y z
N MET A 1 21.88 -25.87 64.58
CA MET A 1 20.51 -25.59 64.07
C MET A 1 19.89 -26.91 63.65
N ASN A 2 18.77 -27.29 64.27
CA ASN A 2 18.32 -28.68 64.36
C ASN A 2 17.76 -29.20 63.02
N ARG A 3 18.26 -30.33 62.52
CA ARG A 3 17.90 -30.93 61.21
C ARG A 3 16.39 -31.19 61.04
N PHE A 4 15.65 -31.24 62.14
CA PHE A 4 14.19 -31.36 62.13
C PHE A 4 13.48 -30.07 61.72
N LEU A 5 13.98 -28.91 62.16
CA LEU A 5 13.43 -27.59 61.80
C LEU A 5 13.69 -27.24 60.33
N THR A 6 14.83 -27.66 59.78
CA THR A 6 15.15 -27.46 58.35
C THR A 6 14.21 -28.25 57.44
N LYS A 7 13.78 -29.45 57.84
CA LYS A 7 12.82 -30.25 57.05
C LYS A 7 11.40 -29.66 57.08
N ILE A 8 10.97 -29.10 58.21
CA ILE A 8 9.68 -28.42 58.32
C ILE A 8 9.66 -27.14 57.48
N PHE A 9 10.76 -26.38 57.46
CA PHE A 9 10.88 -25.17 56.61
C PHE A 9 10.88 -25.48 55.11
N VAL A 10 11.56 -26.55 54.69
CA VAL A 10 11.61 -26.96 53.27
C VAL A 10 10.25 -27.50 52.80
N VAL A 11 9.53 -28.26 53.64
CA VAL A 11 8.18 -28.74 53.29
C VAL A 11 7.16 -27.60 53.27
N ALA A 12 7.26 -26.63 54.18
CA ALA A 12 6.40 -25.44 54.17
C ALA A 12 6.63 -24.54 52.94
N MET A 13 7.89 -24.39 52.47
CA MET A 13 8.19 -23.67 51.22
C MET A 13 7.66 -24.40 49.98
N ILE A 14 7.74 -25.73 49.92
CA ILE A 14 7.23 -26.51 48.78
C ILE A 14 5.70 -26.47 48.72
N VAL A 15 5.02 -26.45 49.88
CA VAL A 15 3.55 -26.31 49.92
C VAL A 15 3.10 -24.88 49.59
N MET A 16 3.87 -23.84 49.95
CA MET A 16 3.57 -22.46 49.53
C MET A 16 3.84 -22.21 48.03
N LEU A 17 4.83 -22.87 47.43
CA LEU A 17 5.10 -22.80 45.98
C LEU A 17 4.10 -23.62 45.14
N ALA A 18 3.45 -24.64 45.74
CA ALA A 18 2.46 -25.46 45.05
C ALA A 18 1.02 -24.89 45.10
N LEU A 19 0.77 -23.80 45.84
CA LEU A 19 -0.54 -23.16 45.99
C LEU A 19 -0.69 -21.83 45.26
N SER A 20 0.32 -21.36 44.51
CA SER A 20 0.28 -20.09 43.78
C SER A 20 0.20 -20.23 42.25
N VAL A 21 -0.12 -21.42 41.74
CA VAL A 21 -0.29 -21.64 40.28
C VAL A 21 -1.59 -22.38 40.04
N ILE A 22 -2.71 -21.75 40.40
CA ILE A 22 -3.96 -22.06 39.72
C ILE A 22 -3.86 -21.28 38.40
N PRO A 23 -3.69 -21.93 37.23
CA PRO A 23 -3.84 -21.21 35.98
C PRO A 23 -5.25 -20.62 35.99
N LEU A 24 -5.33 -19.29 35.98
CA LEU A 24 -6.57 -18.60 35.69
C LEU A 24 -6.93 -19.06 34.27
N GLN A 25 -7.81 -20.05 34.16
CA GLN A 25 -8.54 -20.28 32.92
C GLN A 25 -9.49 -19.10 32.79
N VAL A 26 -8.93 -17.97 32.36
CA VAL A 26 -9.69 -17.00 31.58
C VAL A 26 -10.06 -17.80 30.34
N SER A 27 -11.27 -18.34 30.36
CA SER A 27 -12.01 -18.57 29.14
C SER A 27 -12.07 -17.21 28.46
N ALA A 28 -11.05 -16.90 27.66
CA ALA A 28 -11.20 -15.95 26.58
C ALA A 28 -12.29 -16.60 25.72
N SER A 29 -13.52 -16.14 25.93
CA SER A 29 -14.51 -16.22 24.88
C SER A 29 -13.82 -15.57 23.69
N THR A 30 -13.38 -16.38 22.75
CA THR A 30 -13.30 -15.96 21.36
C THR A 30 -14.73 -15.59 20.99
N GLU A 31 -15.14 -14.38 21.39
CA GLU A 31 -16.08 -13.64 20.60
C GLU A 31 -15.41 -13.56 19.25
N ASN A 32 -15.85 -14.42 18.33
CA ASN A 32 -15.82 -14.07 16.93
C ASN A 32 -16.44 -12.68 16.90
N LYS A 33 -15.60 -11.64 16.76
CA LYS A 33 -16.04 -10.41 16.13
C LYS A 33 -16.58 -10.90 14.80
N GLU A 34 -17.90 -11.09 14.70
CA GLU A 34 -18.54 -11.10 13.39
C GLU A 34 -18.01 -9.84 12.71
N THR A 35 -17.24 -10.04 11.65
CA THR A 35 -16.79 -8.96 10.81
C THR A 35 -18.08 -8.30 10.33
N ASN A 36 -18.36 -7.08 10.80
CA ASN A 36 -19.47 -6.26 10.34
C ASN A 36 -19.18 -5.74 8.91
N ALA A 37 -18.45 -6.53 8.13
CA ALA A 37 -18.10 -6.26 6.75
C ALA A 37 -19.39 -6.23 5.95
N LYS A 38 -19.63 -5.09 5.31
CA LYS A 38 -20.77 -4.87 4.42
C LYS A 38 -20.37 -5.05 2.96
N TYR A 39 -19.10 -4.81 2.65
CA TYR A 39 -18.54 -4.93 1.32
C TYR A 39 -17.59 -6.14 1.25
N LYS A 40 -17.53 -6.76 0.08
CA LYS A 40 -16.47 -7.71 -0.27
C LYS A 40 -15.15 -7.00 -0.49
N TRP A 41 -15.17 -5.93 -1.27
CA TRP A 41 -14.00 -5.11 -1.54
C TRP A 41 -14.26 -3.63 -1.31
N VAL A 42 -13.26 -2.95 -0.77
CA VAL A 42 -13.15 -1.50 -0.84
C VAL A 42 -11.86 -1.15 -1.54
N PHE A 43 -11.99 -0.47 -2.68
CA PHE A 43 -10.88 0.01 -3.49
C PHE A 43 -10.70 1.51 -3.24
N MET A 44 -9.63 1.87 -2.53
CA MET A 44 -9.31 3.25 -2.14
C MET A 44 -8.29 3.83 -3.12
N VAL A 45 -8.55 5.05 -3.61
CA VAL A 45 -7.57 5.83 -4.37
C VAL A 45 -7.30 7.14 -3.63
N TYR A 46 -6.05 7.32 -3.22
CA TYR A 46 -5.51 8.57 -2.71
C TYR A 46 -4.95 9.34 -3.91
N LEU A 47 -5.81 10.19 -4.48
CA LEU A 47 -5.60 10.89 -5.74
C LEU A 47 -5.17 12.33 -5.46
N ASP A 48 -3.87 12.54 -5.41
CA ASP A 48 -3.29 13.87 -5.30
C ASP A 48 -3.16 14.50 -6.68
N ALA A 49 -4.14 15.34 -7.03
CA ALA A 49 -4.17 16.09 -8.28
C ALA A 49 -3.90 17.59 -8.02
N ASP A 50 -3.33 17.96 -6.87
CA ASP A 50 -2.84 19.31 -6.60
C ASP A 50 -1.46 19.54 -7.24
N ASN A 51 -1.40 19.37 -8.56
CA ASN A 51 -0.23 19.68 -9.38
C ASN A 51 -0.59 19.58 -10.87
N ASN A 52 0.43 19.59 -11.73
CA ASN A 52 0.27 19.55 -13.16
C ASN A 52 -0.39 18.27 -13.73
N LEU A 53 -0.66 17.23 -12.94
CA LEU A 53 -1.38 16.02 -13.34
C LEU A 53 -2.90 16.12 -13.12
N GLU A 54 -3.44 17.26 -12.66
CA GLU A 54 -4.87 17.42 -12.34
C GLU A 54 -5.83 16.88 -13.43
N SER A 55 -5.53 17.14 -14.71
CA SER A 55 -6.36 16.64 -15.81
C SER A 55 -6.29 15.12 -16.03
N ALA A 56 -5.15 14.49 -15.72
CA ALA A 56 -5.03 13.03 -15.70
C ALA A 56 -5.84 12.44 -14.54
N GLY A 57 -5.74 13.03 -13.34
CA GLY A 57 -6.51 12.59 -12.18
C GLY A 57 -8.02 12.66 -12.40
N ILE A 58 -8.50 13.70 -13.08
CA ILE A 58 -9.91 13.81 -13.51
C ILE A 58 -10.27 12.71 -14.53
N SER A 59 -9.41 12.44 -15.50
CA SER A 59 -9.61 11.36 -16.48
C SER A 59 -9.74 10.02 -15.79
N ASP A 60 -8.82 9.69 -14.89
CA ASP A 60 -8.83 8.42 -14.15
C ASP A 60 -10.04 8.31 -13.22
N PHE A 61 -10.50 9.42 -12.64
CA PHE A 61 -11.76 9.44 -11.91
C PHE A 61 -12.93 9.01 -12.82
N ASN A 62 -13.06 9.59 -14.01
CA ASN A 62 -14.10 9.21 -14.96
C ASN A 62 -13.94 7.75 -15.43
N GLU A 63 -12.70 7.23 -15.54
CA GLU A 63 -12.48 5.80 -15.80
C GLU A 63 -13.00 4.89 -14.68
N MET A 64 -12.91 5.32 -13.43
CA MET A 64 -13.50 4.63 -12.28
C MET A 64 -15.04 4.69 -12.31
N GLU A 65 -15.62 5.79 -12.76
CA GLU A 65 -17.08 5.94 -12.95
C GLU A 65 -17.64 4.98 -14.01
N MET A 66 -16.85 4.63 -15.02
CA MET A 66 -17.25 3.59 -15.99
C MET A 66 -17.40 2.19 -15.36
N ALA A 67 -16.90 1.97 -14.14
CA ALA A 67 -17.17 0.77 -13.33
C ALA A 67 -18.24 1.04 -12.26
N GLY A 68 -18.04 2.07 -11.45
CA GLY A 68 -18.92 2.48 -10.36
C GLY A 68 -18.99 1.50 -9.18
N SER A 69 -19.33 2.01 -8.00
CA SER A 69 -19.54 1.18 -6.81
C SER A 69 -20.84 0.35 -6.91
N THR A 70 -20.86 -0.81 -6.26
CA THR A 70 -22.01 -1.73 -6.12
C THR A 70 -22.36 -1.95 -4.64
N ASP A 71 -23.32 -2.83 -4.37
CA ASP A 71 -23.65 -3.24 -2.99
C ASP A 71 -22.53 -4.07 -2.35
N ASP A 72 -21.70 -4.74 -3.15
CA ASP A 72 -20.61 -5.62 -2.68
C ASP A 72 -19.22 -4.98 -2.82
N VAL A 73 -19.05 -3.97 -3.69
CA VAL A 73 -17.77 -3.31 -3.94
C VAL A 73 -17.92 -1.80 -3.80
N ALA A 74 -17.17 -1.17 -2.89
CA ALA A 74 -17.06 0.28 -2.83
C ALA A 74 -15.77 0.75 -3.51
N ILE A 75 -15.88 1.73 -4.38
CA ILE A 75 -14.73 2.45 -4.95
C ILE A 75 -14.78 3.85 -4.33
N VAL A 76 -13.77 4.19 -3.55
CA VAL A 76 -13.73 5.42 -2.76
C VAL A 76 -12.48 6.20 -3.12
N VAL A 77 -12.65 7.45 -3.53
CA VAL A 77 -11.56 8.30 -3.99
C VAL A 77 -11.46 9.52 -3.09
N MET A 78 -10.30 9.74 -2.49
CA MET A 78 -9.92 11.06 -1.99
C MET A 78 -9.23 11.79 -3.13
N LEU A 79 -9.83 12.88 -3.59
CA LEU A 79 -9.32 13.70 -4.68
C LEU A 79 -8.98 15.08 -4.15
N ASP A 80 -7.74 15.50 -4.33
CA ASP A 80 -7.30 16.87 -4.13
C ASP A 80 -7.02 17.57 -5.44
N ARG A 81 -7.29 18.88 -5.51
CA ARG A 81 -7.17 19.67 -6.76
C ARG A 81 -6.61 21.05 -6.47
N ALA A 82 -5.81 21.56 -7.39
CA ALA A 82 -5.21 22.89 -7.30
C ALA A 82 -5.97 23.97 -8.08
N LEU A 83 -5.59 25.22 -7.84
CA LEU A 83 -5.90 26.30 -8.78
C LEU A 83 -4.93 26.30 -9.97
N GLY A 84 -5.48 26.17 -11.18
CA GLY A 84 -4.81 26.63 -12.41
C GLY A 84 -4.18 25.56 -13.29
N TYR A 85 -4.33 24.27 -13.00
CA TYR A 85 -3.94 23.19 -13.90
C TYR A 85 -5.12 22.71 -14.76
N ASP A 86 -6.30 22.56 -14.18
CA ASP A 86 -7.54 22.19 -14.88
C ASP A 86 -8.76 22.96 -14.34
N THR A 87 -9.60 23.49 -15.24
CA THR A 87 -10.80 24.29 -14.86
C THR A 87 -12.12 23.57 -15.14
N SER A 88 -12.06 22.30 -15.56
CA SER A 88 -13.21 21.42 -15.72
C SER A 88 -13.76 21.00 -14.35
N ASN A 89 -14.90 20.31 -14.35
CA ASN A 89 -15.44 19.66 -13.14
C ASN A 89 -15.66 20.62 -11.95
N GLY A 90 -15.88 21.90 -12.24
CA GLY A 90 -16.21 22.93 -11.27
C GLY A 90 -15.06 23.77 -10.73
N ASP A 91 -13.80 23.51 -11.14
CA ASP A 91 -12.61 24.34 -10.78
C ASP A 91 -12.53 24.63 -9.26
N TRP A 92 -12.72 23.58 -8.46
CA TRP A 92 -12.62 23.66 -7.00
C TRP A 92 -11.22 23.26 -6.55
N THR A 93 -10.82 23.76 -5.38
CA THR A 93 -9.44 23.71 -4.87
C THR A 93 -9.44 23.23 -3.41
N THR A 94 -9.92 22.02 -3.19
CA THR A 94 -10.18 21.47 -1.85
C THR A 94 -10.12 19.97 -1.91
N THR A 95 -9.66 19.30 -0.86
CA THR A 95 -9.66 17.84 -0.81
C THR A 95 -11.04 17.27 -0.50
N ARG A 96 -11.48 16.29 -1.31
CA ARG A 96 -12.83 15.72 -1.23
C ARG A 96 -12.80 14.20 -1.29
N ILE A 97 -13.70 13.56 -0.53
CA ILE A 97 -13.90 12.11 -0.60
C ILE A 97 -15.21 11.82 -1.31
N TYR A 98 -15.14 10.94 -2.31
CA TYR A 98 -16.26 10.52 -3.14
C TYR A 98 -16.50 9.03 -3.03
N LEU A 99 -17.78 8.64 -3.05
CA LEU A 99 -18.18 7.28 -3.42
C LEU A 99 -18.46 7.26 -4.92
N VAL A 100 -17.62 6.55 -5.66
CA VAL A 100 -17.70 6.54 -7.13
C VAL A 100 -19.00 5.87 -7.56
N LYS A 101 -19.79 6.54 -8.41
CA LYS A 101 -21.04 6.02 -8.97
C LYS A 101 -20.83 5.66 -10.42
N PHE A 102 -21.59 4.66 -10.87
CA PHE A 102 -21.57 4.32 -12.28
C PHE A 102 -22.19 5.44 -13.11
N ASP A 103 -21.44 5.90 -14.09
CA ASP A 103 -21.96 6.67 -15.20
C ASP A 103 -21.16 6.41 -16.49
N THR A 104 -21.53 7.10 -17.56
CA THR A 104 -20.94 6.89 -18.89
C THR A 104 -20.45 8.18 -19.52
N ASP A 105 -20.36 9.26 -18.75
CA ASP A 105 -19.80 10.53 -19.19
C ASP A 105 -18.27 10.49 -18.96
N PRO A 106 -17.46 10.44 -20.02
CA PRO A 106 -16.01 10.33 -19.85
C PRO A 106 -15.35 11.65 -19.43
N GLU A 107 -16.11 12.75 -19.33
CA GLU A 107 -15.55 14.09 -19.12
C GLU A 107 -15.94 14.71 -17.76
N ASN A 108 -17.10 14.34 -17.21
CA ASN A 108 -17.66 15.01 -16.03
C ASN A 108 -17.90 14.05 -14.87
N ILE A 109 -17.22 14.32 -13.76
CA ILE A 109 -17.39 13.63 -12.48
C ILE A 109 -18.82 13.84 -11.98
N SER A 110 -19.55 12.75 -11.83
CA SER A 110 -20.95 12.74 -11.39
C SER A 110 -21.18 11.97 -10.08
N SER A 111 -20.10 11.47 -9.49
CA SER A 111 -20.07 10.67 -8.26
C SER A 111 -20.55 11.39 -7.00
N GLU A 112 -20.91 10.58 -5.99
CA GLU A 112 -21.46 11.06 -4.73
C GLU A 112 -20.35 11.67 -3.87
N LEU A 113 -20.35 13.00 -3.73
CA LEU A 113 -19.51 13.70 -2.75
C LEU A 113 -19.94 13.32 -1.33
N LEU A 114 -19.09 12.60 -0.60
CA LEU A 114 -19.36 12.19 0.78
C LEU A 114 -18.95 13.27 1.78
N VAL A 115 -17.76 13.85 1.57
CA VAL A 115 -17.23 14.92 2.44
C VAL A 115 -16.30 15.82 1.64
N ASP A 116 -16.40 17.12 1.92
CA ASP A 116 -15.43 18.14 1.54
C ASP A 116 -14.61 18.48 2.80
N LEU A 117 -13.32 18.21 2.76
CA LEU A 117 -12.41 18.36 3.89
C LEU A 117 -11.77 19.75 3.95
N GLY A 118 -12.08 20.63 2.98
CA GLY A 118 -11.24 21.77 2.65
C GLY A 118 -9.88 21.33 2.10
N GLU A 119 -8.97 22.28 1.95
CA GLU A 119 -7.59 21.95 1.53
C GLU A 119 -6.88 21.08 2.57
N LYS A 120 -6.15 20.07 2.09
CA LYS A 120 -5.29 19.21 2.87
C LYS A 120 -3.96 19.04 2.16
N ASN A 121 -2.88 19.07 2.95
CA ASN A 121 -1.58 18.66 2.48
C ASN A 121 -1.57 17.15 2.18
N MET A 122 -1.52 16.79 0.91
CA MET A 122 -1.50 15.41 0.44
C MET A 122 -0.14 14.73 0.66
N GLY A 123 0.91 15.53 0.92
CA GLY A 123 2.22 15.10 1.41
C GLY A 123 2.28 14.76 2.91
N ASP A 124 1.26 15.08 3.71
CA ASP A 124 1.22 14.76 5.14
C ASP A 124 0.74 13.30 5.36
N PRO A 125 1.52 12.43 6.04
CA PRO A 125 1.09 11.06 6.35
C PRO A 125 -0.21 10.98 7.16
N ASN A 126 -0.58 12.03 7.89
CA ASN A 126 -1.86 12.10 8.60
C ASN A 126 -3.05 12.21 7.67
N THR A 127 -2.89 12.80 6.47
CA THR A 127 -3.96 12.89 5.46
C THR A 127 -4.30 11.50 4.92
N VAL A 128 -3.28 10.67 4.67
CA VAL A 128 -3.44 9.23 4.35
C VAL A 128 -4.18 8.50 5.48
N LEU A 129 -3.77 8.73 6.72
CA LEU A 129 -4.40 8.10 7.89
C LEU A 129 -5.87 8.54 8.06
N GLU A 130 -6.17 9.82 7.86
CA GLU A 130 -7.52 10.38 7.90
C GLU A 130 -8.40 9.74 6.83
N PHE A 131 -7.87 9.57 5.61
CA PHE A 131 -8.58 8.91 4.52
C PHE A 131 -8.91 7.46 4.85
N VAL A 132 -7.92 6.65 5.18
CA VAL A 132 -8.10 5.22 5.45
C VAL A 132 -9.00 5.00 6.66
N THR A 133 -8.88 5.84 7.69
CA THR A 133 -9.77 5.81 8.86
C THR A 133 -11.22 6.09 8.45
N TYR A 134 -11.45 7.17 7.70
CA TYR A 134 -12.77 7.54 7.21
C TYR A 134 -13.40 6.38 6.42
N VAL A 135 -12.64 5.81 5.47
CA VAL A 135 -13.11 4.70 4.64
C VAL A 135 -13.41 3.46 5.47
N HIS A 136 -12.53 3.07 6.38
CA HIS A 136 -12.73 1.88 7.21
C HIS A 136 -13.96 1.99 8.13
N GLU A 137 -14.23 3.19 8.68
CA GLU A 137 -15.39 3.44 9.53
C GLU A 137 -16.73 3.41 8.77
N HIS A 138 -16.75 3.90 7.52
CA HIS A 138 -17.97 4.05 6.73
C HIS A 138 -18.24 2.86 5.79
N PHE A 139 -17.17 2.20 5.34
CA PHE A 139 -17.17 1.07 4.39
C PHE A 139 -16.40 -0.12 4.99
N PRO A 140 -16.91 -0.77 6.05
CA PRO A 140 -16.31 -1.98 6.58
C PRO A 140 -16.36 -3.11 5.53
N ALA A 141 -15.24 -3.77 5.25
CA ALA A 141 -15.11 -4.75 4.17
C ALA A 141 -14.27 -5.98 4.55
N GLU A 142 -14.40 -7.03 3.75
CA GLU A 142 -13.55 -8.23 3.83
C GLU A 142 -12.15 -7.95 3.29
N HIS A 143 -12.05 -7.20 2.19
CA HIS A 143 -10.80 -6.87 1.52
C HIS A 143 -10.63 -5.37 1.25
N TYR A 144 -9.39 -4.89 1.34
CA TYR A 144 -9.02 -3.50 1.10
C TYR A 144 -7.86 -3.37 0.11
N ALA A 145 -8.03 -2.51 -0.90
CA ALA A 145 -6.93 -2.02 -1.73
C ALA A 145 -6.71 -0.54 -1.45
N LEU A 146 -5.45 -0.11 -1.33
CA LEU A 146 -5.06 1.31 -1.25
C LEU A 146 -4.10 1.63 -2.38
N VAL A 147 -4.50 2.53 -3.27
CA VAL A 147 -3.69 3.04 -4.37
C VAL A 147 -3.28 4.47 -4.07
N PHE A 148 -1.98 4.73 -4.10
CA PHE A 148 -1.44 6.08 -4.20
C PHE A 148 -1.32 6.43 -5.67
N TRP A 149 -1.83 7.60 -6.04
CA TRP A 149 -1.80 8.13 -7.40
C TRP A 149 -1.15 9.51 -7.34
N ASP A 150 -0.20 9.78 -8.25
CA ASP A 150 0.42 11.08 -8.59
C ASP A 150 1.88 10.89 -9.12
N HIS A 151 2.70 11.94 -9.15
CA HIS A 151 4.14 11.91 -9.33
C HIS A 151 4.88 11.03 -8.33
N GLY A 152 6.00 10.50 -8.81
CA GLY A 152 6.92 9.69 -8.04
C GLY A 152 8.36 9.96 -8.41
N ASN A 153 9.26 9.90 -7.42
CA ASN A 153 10.69 10.03 -7.69
C ASN A 153 11.54 9.03 -6.90
N ALA A 154 11.22 7.75 -7.06
CA ALA A 154 11.94 6.62 -6.47
C ALA A 154 12.01 6.62 -4.93
N TRP A 155 12.65 5.59 -4.36
CA TRP A 155 12.45 5.27 -2.94
C TRP A 155 13.38 5.97 -1.94
N ARG A 156 14.68 6.21 -2.24
CA ARG A 156 15.60 6.60 -1.16
C ARG A 156 15.39 7.99 -0.59
N ARG A 157 15.66 8.16 0.71
CA ARG A 157 15.89 9.48 1.35
C ARG A 157 16.86 10.40 0.57
N SER A 158 16.49 11.67 0.41
CA SER A 158 17.45 12.73 0.04
C SER A 158 18.48 12.92 1.17
N GLY A 159 19.77 12.92 0.85
CA GLY A 159 20.81 13.22 1.85
C GLY A 159 20.65 14.63 2.45
N LEU A 160 21.24 14.90 3.61
CA LEU A 160 21.33 16.29 4.12
C LEU A 160 22.05 17.17 3.08
N GLY A 161 21.31 18.06 2.44
CA GLY A 161 21.80 18.95 1.37
C GLY A 161 21.60 18.42 -0.06
N ASP A 162 20.84 17.34 -0.23
CA ASP A 162 20.48 16.78 -1.53
C ASP A 162 19.21 17.47 -2.06
N VAL A 163 19.30 18.06 -3.26
CA VAL A 163 18.20 18.69 -3.99
C VAL A 163 17.36 17.69 -4.77
N ASN A 164 17.67 16.39 -4.64
CA ASN A 164 16.90 15.31 -5.23
C ASN A 164 15.77 14.92 -4.28
N TYR A 165 14.63 15.59 -4.43
CA TYR A 165 13.38 15.24 -3.76
C TYR A 165 12.94 13.85 -4.20
N ARG A 166 12.62 12.97 -3.24
CA ARG A 166 12.24 11.57 -3.48
C ARG A 166 11.07 11.22 -2.59
N GLY A 167 9.97 10.82 -3.22
CA GLY A 167 8.68 10.64 -2.58
C GLY A 167 7.59 10.49 -3.62
N VAL A 168 6.35 10.47 -3.13
CA VAL A 168 5.11 10.28 -3.89
C VAL A 168 4.07 11.31 -3.44
N CYS A 169 3.02 11.55 -4.24
CA CYS A 169 1.93 12.48 -3.89
C CYS A 169 2.46 13.88 -3.57
N TRP A 170 2.85 14.57 -4.64
CA TRP A 170 3.38 15.92 -4.67
C TRP A 170 2.27 16.96 -4.70
N ASP A 171 2.24 17.75 -3.63
CA ASP A 171 1.26 18.78 -3.39
C ASP A 171 1.88 20.16 -3.61
N ASP A 172 1.54 20.79 -4.74
CA ASP A 172 2.12 22.06 -5.14
C ASP A 172 1.66 23.23 -4.26
N THR A 173 0.43 23.20 -3.75
CA THR A 173 -0.16 24.33 -2.99
C THR A 173 0.23 24.33 -1.52
N ASP A 174 0.60 23.19 -0.94
CA ASP A 174 1.12 23.07 0.43
C ASP A 174 2.65 23.19 0.55
N GLY A 175 3.24 23.99 -0.34
CA GLY A 175 4.66 24.34 -0.30
C GLY A 175 5.56 23.33 -1.00
N TYR A 176 5.03 22.62 -2.01
CA TYR A 176 5.70 21.53 -2.72
C TYR A 176 6.03 20.37 -1.77
N ASP A 177 5.12 20.08 -0.85
CA ASP A 177 5.28 18.95 0.06
C ASP A 177 4.99 17.64 -0.66
N TYR A 178 5.47 16.53 -0.12
CA TYR A 178 5.26 15.21 -0.70
C TYR A 178 5.50 14.14 0.36
N LEU A 179 4.87 12.98 0.20
CA LEU A 179 5.11 11.84 1.08
C LEU A 179 6.52 11.31 0.85
N THR A 180 7.41 11.51 1.81
CA THR A 180 8.70 10.81 1.81
C THR A 180 8.49 9.33 2.07
N GLU A 181 9.48 8.51 1.71
CA GLU A 181 9.55 7.09 2.09
C GLU A 181 9.26 6.85 3.59
N GLN A 182 9.85 7.67 4.46
CA GLN A 182 9.67 7.53 5.91
C GLN A 182 8.24 7.84 6.36
N GLU A 183 7.60 8.82 5.74
CA GLU A 183 6.21 9.20 6.03
C GLU A 183 5.23 8.19 5.48
N LEU A 184 5.46 7.67 4.27
CA LEU A 184 4.69 6.57 3.71
C LEU A 184 4.75 5.31 4.59
N ILE A 185 5.96 4.92 5.02
CA ILE A 185 6.15 3.80 5.94
C ILE A 185 5.51 4.08 7.31
N GLN A 186 5.57 5.32 7.80
CA GLN A 186 4.88 5.72 9.02
C GLN A 186 3.36 5.55 8.89
N ALA A 187 2.75 6.10 7.83
CA ALA A 187 1.33 5.99 7.56
C ALA A 187 0.87 4.52 7.47
N LEU A 188 1.60 3.68 6.73
CA LEU A 188 1.28 2.25 6.61
C LEU A 188 1.43 1.49 7.95
N ASN A 189 2.41 1.84 8.79
CA ASN A 189 2.52 1.28 10.14
C ASN A 189 1.35 1.71 11.04
N ASP A 190 0.91 2.97 10.94
CA ASP A 190 -0.21 3.48 11.73
C ASP A 190 -1.53 2.84 11.30
N ILE A 191 -1.75 2.64 10.00
CA ILE A 191 -2.89 1.85 9.47
C ILE A 191 -2.87 0.44 10.04
N LYS A 192 -1.71 -0.23 10.02
CA LYS A 192 -1.55 -1.56 10.63
C LYS A 192 -1.87 -1.55 12.13
N ALA A 193 -1.42 -0.52 12.85
CA ALA A 193 -1.63 -0.40 14.29
C ALA A 193 -3.12 -0.22 14.66
N MET A 194 -3.95 0.30 13.73
CA MET A 194 -5.41 0.32 13.87
C MET A 194 -6.08 -1.04 13.67
N GLY A 195 -5.32 -2.06 13.27
CA GLY A 195 -5.83 -3.41 12.98
C GLY A 195 -6.44 -3.54 11.59
N ILE A 196 -6.16 -2.60 10.69
CA ILE A 196 -6.53 -2.66 9.28
C ILE A 196 -5.46 -3.45 8.54
N HIS A 197 -5.88 -4.35 7.65
CA HIS A 197 -5.04 -5.08 6.71
C HIS A 197 -5.37 -4.61 5.30
N LEU A 198 -4.36 -4.49 4.43
CA LEU A 198 -4.52 -4.08 3.04
C LEU A 198 -4.16 -5.25 2.13
N ASP A 199 -5.12 -5.89 1.50
CA ASP A 199 -4.86 -6.96 0.54
C ASP A 199 -3.93 -6.49 -0.61
N ILE A 200 -4.12 -5.25 -1.08
CA ILE A 200 -3.28 -4.63 -2.11
C ILE A 200 -2.83 -3.24 -1.66
N VAL A 201 -1.53 -2.98 -1.81
CA VAL A 201 -0.98 -1.61 -1.88
C VAL A 201 -0.52 -1.36 -3.31
N GLY A 202 -1.06 -0.31 -3.92
CA GLY A 202 -0.81 0.10 -5.29
C GLY A 202 -0.09 1.45 -5.36
N PHE A 203 0.78 1.58 -6.34
CA PHE A 203 1.40 2.84 -6.72
C PHE A 203 1.16 3.08 -8.21
N ASP A 204 0.17 3.91 -8.51
CA ASP A 204 0.01 4.56 -9.82
C ASP A 204 0.92 5.79 -9.85
N VAL A 205 2.20 5.51 -9.68
CA VAL A 205 3.26 6.46 -9.36
C VAL A 205 4.58 5.95 -9.91
N CYS A 206 5.39 6.85 -10.45
CA CYS A 206 6.68 6.53 -11.07
C CYS A 206 7.70 5.91 -10.08
N LEU A 207 8.42 4.87 -10.50
CA LEU A 207 9.65 4.36 -9.87
C LEU A 207 9.46 3.68 -8.48
N LEU A 208 8.31 3.07 -8.19
CA LEU A 208 8.03 2.40 -6.91
C LEU A 208 8.11 0.86 -6.95
N GLY A 209 8.23 0.26 -8.13
CA GLY A 209 8.45 -1.18 -8.37
C GLY A 209 9.88 -1.62 -8.03
N GLN A 210 10.38 -1.22 -6.87
CA GLN A 210 11.75 -1.43 -6.41
C GLN A 210 11.79 -2.51 -5.31
N ALA A 211 12.89 -3.27 -5.25
CA ALA A 211 13.07 -4.32 -4.27
C ALA A 211 12.97 -3.79 -2.84
N GLU A 212 13.51 -2.61 -2.59
CA GLU A 212 13.52 -2.00 -1.26
C GLU A 212 12.12 -1.54 -0.81
N VAL A 213 11.31 -1.02 -1.72
CA VAL A 213 9.89 -0.70 -1.43
C VAL A 213 9.13 -1.96 -1.04
N ALA A 214 9.28 -3.04 -1.81
CA ALA A 214 8.69 -4.34 -1.49
C ALA A 214 9.18 -4.88 -0.13
N TYR A 215 10.47 -4.69 0.19
CA TYR A 215 11.05 -5.10 1.46
C TYR A 215 10.47 -4.35 2.64
N ASP A 216 10.35 -3.02 2.55
CA ASP A 216 9.84 -2.21 3.66
C ASP A 216 8.37 -2.48 3.92
N ILE A 217 7.53 -2.49 2.89
CA ILE A 217 6.10 -2.84 3.03
C ILE A 217 5.94 -4.28 3.53
N GLY A 218 6.72 -5.22 2.99
CA GLY A 218 6.72 -6.62 3.43
C GLY A 218 7.15 -6.78 4.90
N THR A 219 8.07 -5.95 5.38
CA THR A 219 8.52 -5.95 6.78
C THR A 219 7.45 -5.41 7.72
N ILE A 220 6.68 -4.41 7.30
CA ILE A 220 5.49 -3.98 8.03
C ILE A 220 4.51 -5.15 8.12
N GLY A 221 4.33 -5.92 7.03
CA GLY A 221 3.36 -7.00 6.93
C GLY A 221 1.93 -6.46 7.02
N ILE A 222 1.70 -5.31 6.41
CA ILE A 222 0.39 -4.65 6.28
C ILE A 222 -0.35 -5.12 5.03
N ALA A 223 0.38 -5.67 4.05
CA ALA A 223 -0.19 -6.03 2.77
C ALA A 223 0.28 -7.37 2.20
N ASP A 224 -0.56 -7.95 1.35
CA ASP A 224 -0.30 -9.23 0.68
C ASP A 224 0.33 -9.05 -0.69
N VAL A 225 -0.14 -8.06 -1.46
CA VAL A 225 0.36 -7.77 -2.81
C VAL A 225 0.74 -6.30 -2.97
N LEU A 226 1.90 -6.06 -3.56
CA LEU A 226 2.34 -4.75 -4.04
C LEU A 226 2.14 -4.67 -5.56
N VAL A 227 1.51 -3.61 -6.07
CA VAL A 227 1.43 -3.32 -7.52
C VAL A 227 2.12 -2.00 -7.82
N ALA A 228 3.18 -2.01 -8.62
CA ALA A 228 3.95 -0.80 -8.94
C ALA A 228 4.83 -0.96 -10.20
N SER A 229 5.17 0.17 -10.83
CA SER A 229 6.11 0.26 -11.95
C SER A 229 7.55 0.47 -11.48
N GLN A 230 8.49 -0.27 -12.07
CA GLN A 230 9.92 -0.04 -11.83
C GLN A 230 10.47 1.18 -12.57
N ASP A 231 9.71 1.72 -13.53
CA ASP A 231 10.08 2.84 -14.41
C ASP A 231 9.07 3.99 -14.26
N TYR A 232 9.16 5.00 -15.12
CA TYR A 232 8.15 6.04 -15.23
C TYR A 232 6.79 5.47 -15.64
N GLU A 233 5.75 5.92 -14.96
CA GLU A 233 4.36 5.74 -15.39
C GLU A 233 4.07 6.73 -16.54
N PRO A 234 3.36 6.31 -17.60
CA PRO A 234 2.87 7.23 -18.61
C PRO A 234 1.81 8.17 -18.03
N TRP A 235 1.53 9.26 -18.76
CA TRP A 235 0.60 10.31 -18.31
C TRP A 235 -0.78 9.81 -17.88
N ASP A 236 -1.30 8.79 -18.59
CA ASP A 236 -2.64 8.25 -18.33
C ASP A 236 -2.68 7.25 -17.14
N GLY A 237 -1.55 6.97 -16.47
CA GLY A 237 -1.52 6.08 -15.30
C GLY A 237 -2.07 4.66 -15.52
N TRP A 238 -2.82 4.15 -14.55
CA TRP A 238 -3.48 2.86 -14.64
C TRP A 238 -4.76 2.95 -15.44
N TYR A 239 -5.07 1.91 -16.23
CA TYR A 239 -6.35 1.84 -16.94
C TYR A 239 -7.45 1.26 -16.02
N TYR A 240 -8.14 2.13 -15.28
CA TYR A 240 -9.03 1.77 -14.15
C TYR A 240 -10.26 0.99 -14.58
N THR A 241 -10.87 1.37 -15.70
CA THR A 241 -12.16 0.83 -16.16
C THR A 241 -12.22 -0.71 -16.19
N PRO A 242 -11.37 -1.44 -16.95
CA PRO A 242 -11.56 -2.87 -17.16
C PRO A 242 -11.37 -3.72 -15.90
N PHE A 243 -10.41 -3.39 -15.02
CA PHE A 243 -10.17 -4.20 -13.83
C PHE A 243 -11.19 -3.91 -12.73
N LEU A 244 -11.66 -2.67 -12.59
CA LEU A 244 -12.75 -2.35 -11.67
C LEU A 244 -14.08 -2.95 -12.13
N GLN A 245 -14.37 -2.94 -13.44
CA GLN A 245 -15.52 -3.67 -13.98
C GLN A 245 -15.42 -5.18 -13.71
N ALA A 246 -14.23 -5.76 -13.85
CA ALA A 246 -14.03 -7.16 -13.54
C ALA A 246 -14.27 -7.45 -12.05
N LEU A 247 -13.81 -6.56 -11.15
CA LEU A 247 -14.01 -6.66 -9.71
C LEU A 247 -15.49 -6.54 -9.33
N THR A 248 -16.21 -5.56 -9.87
CA THR A 248 -17.63 -5.37 -9.55
C THR A 248 -18.51 -6.50 -10.08
N MET A 249 -18.11 -7.14 -11.18
CA MET A 249 -18.78 -8.35 -11.70
C MET A 249 -18.40 -9.64 -10.96
N ASN A 250 -17.24 -9.67 -10.29
CA ASN A 250 -16.79 -10.80 -9.48
C ASN A 250 -16.16 -10.33 -8.16
N PRO A 251 -16.97 -9.94 -7.16
CA PRO A 251 -16.46 -9.43 -5.88
C PRO A 251 -15.72 -10.48 -5.03
N GLU A 252 -15.75 -11.76 -5.41
CA GLU A 252 -15.03 -12.84 -4.72
C GLU A 252 -13.58 -13.00 -5.21
N MET A 253 -13.08 -12.08 -6.04
CA MET A 253 -11.69 -12.08 -6.49
C MET A 253 -10.71 -12.05 -5.30
N THR A 254 -9.66 -12.86 -5.39
CA THR A 254 -8.53 -12.73 -4.45
C THR A 254 -7.69 -11.49 -4.77
N ALA A 255 -6.85 -11.09 -3.81
CA ALA A 255 -5.87 -10.02 -4.00
C ALA A 255 -4.98 -10.25 -5.23
N GLU A 256 -4.51 -11.48 -5.44
CA GLU A 256 -3.68 -11.83 -6.60
C GLU A 256 -4.45 -11.79 -7.92
N GLU A 257 -5.73 -12.19 -7.92
CA GLU A 257 -6.57 -12.12 -9.13
C GLU A 257 -6.83 -10.67 -9.52
N LEU A 258 -7.17 -9.81 -8.55
CA LEU A 258 -7.36 -8.38 -8.79
C LEU A 258 -6.05 -7.70 -9.22
N ALA A 259 -4.93 -7.98 -8.54
CA ALA A 259 -3.63 -7.42 -8.90
C ALA A 259 -3.19 -7.86 -10.31
N ALA A 260 -3.46 -9.11 -10.71
CA ALA A 260 -3.22 -9.56 -12.07
C ALA A 260 -4.08 -8.81 -13.09
N LYS A 261 -5.35 -8.52 -12.76
CA LYS A 261 -6.23 -7.72 -13.63
C LYS A 261 -5.74 -6.29 -13.82
N ILE A 262 -5.18 -5.67 -12.78
CA ILE A 262 -4.56 -4.35 -12.88
C ILE A 262 -3.41 -4.38 -13.89
N VAL A 263 -2.47 -5.33 -13.75
CA VAL A 263 -1.32 -5.48 -14.66
C VAL A 263 -1.76 -5.82 -16.10
N GLU A 264 -2.75 -6.69 -16.27
CA GLU A 264 -3.31 -7.03 -17.58
C GLU A 264 -3.95 -5.82 -18.27
N ALA A 265 -4.76 -5.05 -17.53
CA ALA A 265 -5.42 -3.85 -18.03
C ALA A 265 -4.41 -2.79 -18.49
N TYR A 266 -3.40 -2.53 -17.66
CA TYR A 266 -2.31 -1.61 -17.94
C TYR A 266 -1.54 -2.03 -19.21
N GLY A 267 -1.17 -3.30 -19.31
CA GLY A 267 -0.47 -3.85 -20.46
C GLY A 267 -1.30 -3.77 -21.75
N GLU A 268 -2.59 -4.08 -21.69
CA GLU A 268 -3.51 -3.98 -22.82
C GLU A 268 -3.67 -2.53 -23.28
N PHE A 269 -3.81 -1.60 -22.34
CA PHE A 269 -3.96 -0.18 -22.64
C PHE A 269 -2.77 0.33 -23.46
N TYR A 270 -1.56 0.17 -22.95
CA TYR A 270 -0.37 0.71 -23.61
C TYR A 270 0.21 -0.15 -24.74
N THR A 271 -0.33 -1.36 -24.97
CA THR A 271 0.06 -2.20 -26.12
C THR A 271 -0.91 -2.06 -27.28
N ASN A 272 -2.21 -2.01 -27.00
CA ASN A 272 -3.26 -2.18 -28.02
C ASN A 272 -4.25 -1.01 -28.11
N ILE A 273 -4.56 -0.30 -27.02
CA ILE A 273 -5.59 0.76 -27.00
C ILE A 273 -4.96 2.13 -27.27
N ASN A 274 -3.96 2.50 -26.48
CA ASN A 274 -3.17 3.73 -26.61
C ASN A 274 -1.67 3.39 -26.69
N PRO A 275 -1.19 2.86 -27.83
CA PRO A 275 0.18 2.40 -27.94
C PRO A 275 1.20 3.54 -27.78
N ILE A 276 2.10 3.39 -26.81
CA ILE A 276 3.20 4.34 -26.59
C ILE A 276 4.49 3.86 -27.26
N THR A 277 5.43 4.79 -27.46
CA THR A 277 6.73 4.51 -28.09
C THR A 277 7.80 4.02 -27.11
N THR A 278 7.51 4.12 -25.82
CA THR A 278 8.33 3.61 -24.72
C THR A 278 7.84 2.23 -24.28
N TYR A 279 8.57 1.57 -23.37
CA TYR A 279 8.16 0.30 -22.80
C TYR A 279 7.64 0.54 -21.38
N PRO A 280 6.31 0.60 -21.18
CA PRO A 280 5.77 0.77 -19.85
C PRO A 280 5.95 -0.52 -19.05
N THR A 281 6.03 -0.41 -17.73
CA THR A 281 6.28 -1.57 -16.86
C THR A 281 5.29 -1.54 -15.70
N LEU A 282 4.65 -2.65 -15.39
CA LEU A 282 3.87 -2.79 -14.16
C LEU A 282 4.00 -4.23 -13.68
N ALA A 283 4.14 -4.42 -12.37
CA ALA A 283 4.25 -5.75 -11.78
C ALA A 283 3.41 -5.85 -10.50
N ALA A 284 2.85 -7.04 -10.28
CA ALA A 284 2.25 -7.45 -9.02
C ALA A 284 3.23 -8.39 -8.28
N ILE A 285 3.56 -8.05 -7.03
CA ILE A 285 4.54 -8.75 -6.21
C ILE A 285 3.83 -9.29 -4.97
N ASN A 286 3.76 -10.62 -4.84
CA ASN A 286 3.31 -11.24 -3.60
C ASN A 286 4.37 -11.03 -2.50
N LEU A 287 4.03 -10.23 -1.48
CA LEU A 287 4.96 -9.77 -0.47
C LEU A 287 5.39 -10.91 0.47
N SER A 288 4.50 -11.85 0.79
CA SER A 288 4.88 -13.02 1.60
C SER A 288 5.94 -13.88 0.90
N VAL A 289 5.76 -14.16 -0.39
CA VAL A 289 6.72 -14.91 -1.21
C VAL A 289 8.03 -14.13 -1.37
N TYR A 290 7.93 -12.81 -1.58
CA TYR A 290 9.10 -11.93 -1.66
C TYR A 290 9.94 -12.01 -0.38
N MET A 291 9.32 -11.84 0.79
CA MET A 291 10.00 -11.87 2.08
C MET A 291 10.54 -13.26 2.45
N ASP A 292 9.80 -14.33 2.15
CA ASP A 292 10.19 -15.69 2.55
C ASP A 292 11.19 -16.34 1.59
N GLN A 293 11.19 -15.97 0.31
CA GLN A 293 11.98 -16.65 -0.72
C GLN A 293 13.01 -15.75 -1.39
N VAL A 294 12.65 -14.51 -1.75
CA VAL A 294 13.55 -13.63 -2.51
C VAL A 294 14.58 -12.97 -1.61
N VAL A 295 14.15 -12.39 -0.49
CA VAL A 295 15.03 -11.71 0.47
C VAL A 295 16.16 -12.63 0.98
N PRO A 296 15.91 -13.87 1.43
CA PRO A 296 16.99 -14.74 1.91
C PRO A 296 18.02 -15.07 0.83
N LEU A 297 17.61 -15.14 -0.44
CA LEU A 297 18.51 -15.38 -1.57
C LEU A 297 19.37 -14.14 -1.86
N ILE A 298 18.81 -12.93 -1.78
CA ILE A 298 19.57 -11.68 -1.88
C ILE A 298 20.60 -11.60 -0.74
N ASP A 299 20.20 -11.93 0.49
CA ASP A 299 21.10 -11.97 1.64
C ASP A 299 22.21 -13.02 1.49
N ALA A 300 21.89 -14.20 0.94
CA ALA A 300 22.87 -15.24 0.66
C ALA A 300 23.90 -14.74 -0.36
N LEU A 301 23.45 -14.10 -1.44
CA LEU A 301 24.32 -13.47 -2.44
C LEU A 301 25.22 -12.40 -1.82
N GLY A 302 24.64 -11.51 -1.00
CA GLY A 302 25.38 -10.46 -0.29
C GLY A 302 26.45 -11.02 0.66
N ARG A 303 26.16 -12.13 1.34
CA ARG A 303 27.13 -12.86 2.17
C ARG A 303 28.27 -13.44 1.35
N VAL A 304 27.99 -14.05 0.19
CA VAL A 304 29.02 -14.58 -0.71
C VAL A 304 29.95 -13.47 -1.19
N PHE A 305 29.38 -12.32 -1.58
CA PHE A 305 30.15 -11.16 -2.02
C PHE A 305 31.03 -10.61 -0.89
N THR A 306 30.48 -10.46 0.32
CA THR A 306 31.23 -9.94 1.47
C THR A 306 32.34 -10.90 1.91
N TYR A 307 32.07 -12.20 1.99
CA TYR A 307 33.05 -13.19 2.43
C TYR A 307 34.25 -13.26 1.49
N SER A 308 33.99 -13.26 0.18
CA SER A 308 35.03 -13.32 -0.86
C SER A 308 35.97 -12.12 -0.82
N VAL A 309 35.42 -10.92 -0.60
CA VAL A 309 36.20 -9.68 -0.54
C VAL A 309 36.96 -9.55 0.79
N TYR A 310 36.33 -9.88 1.92
CA TYR A 310 36.87 -9.58 3.25
C TYR A 310 37.85 -10.64 3.76
N TYR A 311 37.57 -11.93 3.54
CA TYR A 311 38.35 -13.03 4.14
C TYR A 311 39.33 -13.68 3.18
N VAL A 312 39.11 -13.56 1.87
CA VAL A 312 40.01 -14.14 0.86
C VAL A 312 40.34 -13.14 -0.26
N PRO A 313 40.89 -11.95 0.06
CA PRO A 313 41.10 -10.89 -0.91
C PRO A 313 42.02 -11.29 -2.08
N SER A 314 42.92 -12.27 -1.89
CA SER A 314 43.76 -12.81 -2.96
C SER A 314 43.00 -13.61 -4.02
N THR A 315 41.77 -14.06 -3.72
CA THR A 315 40.87 -14.74 -4.66
C THR A 315 39.66 -13.88 -5.01
N ALA A 316 39.63 -12.61 -4.59
CA ALA A 316 38.63 -11.63 -5.00
C ALA A 316 38.85 -11.22 -6.47
N ASN A 317 38.65 -12.16 -7.39
CA ASN A 317 38.44 -11.95 -8.81
C ASN A 317 37.01 -12.39 -9.15
N VAL A 318 36.60 -12.16 -10.41
CA VAL A 318 35.29 -12.54 -11.00
C VAL A 318 34.72 -13.81 -10.36
N ILE A 319 33.53 -13.70 -9.80
CA ILE A 319 32.83 -14.83 -9.16
C ILE A 319 32.45 -15.81 -10.27
N HIS A 320 33.19 -16.91 -10.37
CA HIS A 320 32.96 -17.92 -11.41
C HIS A 320 31.82 -18.88 -11.07
N ASP A 321 31.49 -19.05 -9.79
CA ASP A 321 30.49 -20.03 -9.33
C ASP A 321 29.52 -19.38 -8.33
N VAL A 322 28.48 -18.71 -8.86
CA VAL A 322 27.30 -18.28 -8.07
C VAL A 322 26.36 -19.46 -7.77
N TRP A 323 26.63 -20.64 -8.35
CA TRP A 323 25.81 -21.84 -8.25
C TRP A 323 26.46 -22.91 -7.37
N SER A 324 26.55 -22.66 -6.06
CA SER A 324 26.72 -23.78 -5.10
C SER A 324 26.17 -23.43 -3.72
N ALA A 325 24.85 -23.31 -3.63
CA ALA A 325 24.14 -23.43 -2.36
C ALA A 325 22.99 -24.42 -2.56
N THR A 326 23.29 -25.70 -2.30
CA THR A 326 22.31 -26.75 -1.97
C THR A 326 22.22 -26.88 -0.46
#